data_AF-A0AAV7GVS3-F1
#
_entry.id   AF-A0AAV7GVS3-F1
#
_cell.length_a   1.000
_cell.length_b   1.000
_cell.length_c   1.000
_cell.angle_alpha   90.00
_cell.angle_beta   90.00
_cell.angle_gamma   90.00
#
_symmetry.space_group_name_H-M   'P 1'
#
loop_
_entity.id
_entity.type
_entity.pdbx_description
1 polymer ?
#
loop_
_entity_poly.entity_id
_entity_poly.type
_entity_poly.pdbx_seq_one_letter_code
_entity_poly.pdbx_strand_id
1 'polypeptide(L)'
;MNFLYYLLGSSSTAAASSSTGEGCRHHLPLIDLSHLILEPEECKAEIRLAAAKWGFFQVVGHGVPRELLDRLRKVQANLFRQPFAEKKGKLLDFAAGYCYTWGTPTATSLSQLSWSEAYHIPLTPSVVPTKLRARRVIDEYAMRVAQLSYELAGILAEAFEGKEGRGDID
;
A
#
# COMPACT_ATOMS: atom_id res chain seq x y z
N MET A 1 7.08 -4.08 -8.16
CA MET A 1 6.50 -3.93 -6.80
C MET A 1 5.01 -4.23 -6.87
N ASN A 2 4.57 -5.39 -6.40
CA ASN A 2 3.15 -5.70 -6.26
C ASN A 2 2.68 -5.12 -4.92
N PHE A 3 1.97 -3.99 -4.95
CA PHE A 3 1.29 -3.48 -3.76
C PHE A 3 0.06 -4.35 -3.51
N LEU A 4 0.17 -5.29 -2.57
CA LEU A 4 -0.95 -6.02 -1.98
C LEU A 4 -1.70 -5.07 -1.04
N TYR A 5 -2.90 -4.65 -1.44
CA TYR A 5 -3.84 -3.98 -0.54
C TYR A 5 -4.40 -4.99 0.45
N TYR A 6 -3.97 -4.95 1.70
CA TYR A 6 -4.75 -5.50 2.80
C TYR A 6 -5.75 -4.44 3.28
N LEU A 7 -7.03 -4.72 3.12
CA LEU A 7 -8.10 -4.06 3.85
C LEU A 7 -7.96 -4.42 5.33
N LEU A 8 -7.22 -3.64 6.10
CA LEU A 8 -7.43 -3.58 7.55
C LEU A 8 -8.47 -2.49 7.82
N GLY A 9 -9.72 -2.83 7.53
CA GLY A 9 -10.85 -2.27 8.24
C GLY A 9 -10.92 -2.92 9.61
N SER A 10 -10.32 -2.27 10.61
CA SER A 10 -10.67 -2.51 12.01
C SER A 10 -11.11 -1.16 12.58
N SER A 11 -12.41 -0.87 12.49
CA SER A 11 -13.04 0.02 13.46
C SER A 11 -13.07 -0.74 14.77
N SER A 12 -12.03 -0.56 15.60
CA SER A 12 -12.12 -0.89 17.01
C SER A 12 -12.23 0.44 17.75
N THR A 13 -13.45 0.83 18.06
CA THR A 13 -13.72 1.78 19.14
C THR A 13 -13.23 1.13 20.43
N ALA A 14 -12.05 1.54 20.90
CA ALA A 14 -11.57 1.13 22.21
C ALA A 14 -12.43 1.81 23.28
N ALA A 15 -13.42 1.07 23.79
CA ALA A 15 -13.98 1.36 25.10
C ALA A 15 -12.90 1.08 26.14
N ALA A 16 -12.62 2.05 27.00
CA ALA A 16 -11.68 1.91 28.10
C ALA A 16 -12.22 0.87 29.10
N SER A 17 -11.50 -0.23 29.27
CA SER A 17 -11.61 -1.07 30.45
C SER A 17 -10.21 -1.45 30.91
N SER A 18 -9.88 -1.02 32.13
CA SER A 18 -8.63 -1.28 32.82
C SER A 18 -8.50 -2.76 33.16
N SER A 19 -7.49 -3.43 32.59
CA SER A 19 -6.87 -4.60 33.20
C SER A 19 -5.44 -4.70 32.71
N THR A 20 -4.52 -4.56 33.66
CA THR A 20 -3.08 -4.73 33.54
C THR A 20 -2.72 -6.13 33.02
N GLY A 21 -2.13 -6.16 31.84
CA GLY A 21 -1.44 -7.29 31.25
C GLY A 21 -0.45 -6.73 30.24
N GLU A 22 0.80 -6.51 30.67
CA GLU A 22 1.92 -6.18 29.80
C GLU A 22 2.24 -7.37 28.89
N GLY A 23 1.45 -7.53 27.83
CA GLY A 23 1.96 -8.09 26.60
C GLY A 23 2.67 -6.98 25.83
N CYS A 24 3.89 -7.24 25.35
CA CYS A 24 4.62 -6.32 24.49
C CYS A 24 3.76 -5.99 23.25
N ARG A 25 2.98 -4.92 23.31
CA ARG A 25 2.31 -4.33 22.14
C ARG A 25 3.40 -3.68 21.31
N HIS A 26 4.06 -4.49 20.48
CA HIS A 26 4.93 -4.00 19.43
C HIS A 26 4.05 -3.21 18.43
N HIS A 27 3.87 -1.92 18.69
CA HIS A 27 3.21 -1.02 17.76
C HIS A 27 4.11 -0.83 16.55
N LEU A 28 3.53 -0.98 15.37
CA LEU A 28 4.24 -0.72 14.11
C LEU A 28 4.63 0.76 14.04
N PRO A 29 5.86 1.07 13.59
CA PRO A 29 6.28 2.45 13.43
C PRO A 29 5.27 3.24 12.60
N LEU A 30 4.89 4.42 13.08
CA LEU A 30 4.02 5.37 12.40
C LEU A 30 4.83 6.63 12.15
N ILE A 31 5.05 6.96 10.88
CA ILE A 31 5.91 8.07 10.45
C ILE A 31 5.06 9.15 9.79
N ASP A 32 5.22 10.40 10.21
CA ASP A 32 4.58 11.54 9.58
C ASP A 32 5.48 12.12 8.47
N LEU A 33 5.09 11.91 7.22
CA LEU A 33 5.85 12.37 6.05
C LEU A 33 5.75 13.88 5.83
N SER A 34 4.86 14.58 6.54
CA SER A 34 4.86 16.05 6.51
C SER A 34 6.15 16.64 7.08
N HIS A 35 6.85 15.87 7.94
CA HIS A 35 8.15 16.26 8.49
C HIS A 35 9.26 16.26 7.43
N LEU A 36 9.08 15.65 6.24
CA LEU A 36 10.05 15.79 5.14
C LEU A 36 10.23 17.25 4.67
N ILE A 37 9.27 18.12 4.98
CA ILE A 37 9.33 19.55 4.65
C ILE A 37 9.98 20.36 5.78
N LEU A 38 9.75 19.97 7.04
CA LEU A 38 10.16 20.73 8.23
C LEU A 38 11.53 20.27 8.77
N GLU A 39 11.73 18.96 8.83
CA GLU A 39 12.85 18.25 9.48
C GLU A 39 13.26 17.05 8.59
N PRO A 40 13.80 17.33 7.38
CA PRO A 40 13.99 16.31 6.36
C PRO A 40 14.94 15.19 6.79
N GLU A 41 16.05 15.50 7.46
CA GLU A 41 17.06 14.50 7.80
C GLU A 41 16.62 13.59 8.95
N GLU A 42 15.92 14.14 9.94
CA GLU A 42 15.32 13.40 11.04
C GLU A 42 14.24 12.44 10.51
N CYS A 43 13.32 12.94 9.68
CA CYS A 43 12.27 12.12 9.09
C CYS A 43 12.86 11.00 8.20
N LYS A 44 13.86 11.31 7.38
CA LYS A 44 14.57 10.30 6.58
C LYS A 44 15.27 9.26 7.46
N ALA A 45 15.88 9.66 8.56
CA ALA A 45 16.51 8.74 9.51
C ALA A 45 15.48 7.80 10.15
N GLU A 46 14.31 8.30 10.53
CA GLU A 46 13.20 7.48 11.03
C GLU A 46 12.74 6.45 10.00
N ILE A 47 12.56 6.85 8.74
CA ILE A 47 12.19 5.95 7.64
C ILE A 47 13.20 4.82 7.49
N ARG A 48 14.50 5.15 7.46
CA ARG A 48 15.59 4.17 7.32
C ARG A 48 15.65 3.23 8.52
N LEU A 49 15.53 3.76 9.73
CA LEU A 49 15.55 2.97 10.96
C LEU A 49 14.35 2.01 11.01
N ALA A 50 13.15 2.48 10.68
CA ALA A 50 11.96 1.66 10.66
C ALA A 50 12.06 0.55 9.61
N ALA A 51 12.54 0.88 8.40
CA ALA A 51 12.77 -0.09 7.34
C ALA A 51 13.82 -1.15 7.76
N ALA A 52 14.94 -0.75 8.35
CA ALA A 52 16.00 -1.66 8.77
C ALA A 52 15.60 -2.56 9.95
N LYS A 53 14.86 -2.02 10.92
CA LYS A 53 14.48 -2.74 12.15
C LYS A 53 13.25 -3.63 11.97
N TRP A 54 12.25 -3.16 11.20
CA TRP A 54 10.95 -3.82 11.09
C TRP A 54 10.69 -4.39 9.70
N GLY A 55 11.28 -3.82 8.65
CA GLY A 55 10.95 -4.14 7.25
C GLY A 55 9.65 -3.51 6.76
N PHE A 56 8.88 -2.86 7.64
CA PHE A 56 7.63 -2.17 7.32
C PHE A 56 7.28 -1.09 8.35
N PHE A 57 6.53 -0.09 7.91
CA PHE A 57 6.07 1.04 8.71
C PHE A 57 4.78 1.60 8.11
N GLN A 58 4.02 2.32 8.93
CA GLN A 58 2.85 3.08 8.53
C GLN A 58 3.24 4.54 8.27
N VAL A 59 2.55 5.19 7.33
CA VAL A 59 2.79 6.60 7.01
C VAL A 59 1.52 7.42 7.15
N VAL A 60 1.65 8.63 7.69
CA VAL A 60 0.65 9.71 7.68
C VAL A 60 1.27 10.96 7.05
N GLY A 61 0.50 12.00 6.81
CA GLY A 61 1.01 13.22 6.15
C GLY A 61 1.52 12.99 4.70
N HIS A 62 1.21 11.84 4.10
CA HIS A 62 1.78 11.35 2.83
C HIS A 62 1.27 12.07 1.55
N GLY A 63 0.55 13.20 1.67
CA GLY A 63 0.09 14.01 0.53
C GLY A 63 -1.03 13.43 -0.36
N VAL A 64 -1.33 12.12 -0.31
CA VAL A 64 -2.50 11.55 -1.01
C VAL A 64 -3.82 12.09 -0.41
N PRO A 65 -4.69 12.76 -1.20
CA PRO A 65 -5.92 13.35 -0.69
C PRO A 65 -6.88 12.33 -0.08
N ARG A 66 -7.48 12.67 1.06
CA ARG A 66 -8.43 11.79 1.76
C ARG A 66 -9.65 11.47 0.89
N GLU A 67 -10.13 12.44 0.13
CA GLU A 67 -11.28 12.33 -0.77
C GLU A 67 -11.00 11.34 -1.91
N LEU A 68 -9.75 11.26 -2.38
CA LEU A 68 -9.32 10.28 -3.38
C LEU A 68 -9.34 8.86 -2.79
N LEU A 69 -8.83 8.68 -1.57
CA LEU A 69 -8.89 7.40 -0.86
C LEU A 69 -10.34 6.96 -0.62
N ASP A 70 -11.24 7.87 -0.25
CA ASP A 70 -12.65 7.55 -0.03
C ASP A 70 -13.38 7.21 -1.34
N ARG A 71 -13.07 7.88 -2.45
CA ARG A 71 -13.56 7.48 -3.79
C ARG A 71 -13.02 6.11 -4.19
N LEU A 72 -11.75 5.82 -3.93
CA LEU A 72 -11.15 4.52 -4.23
C LEU A 72 -11.82 3.40 -3.45
N ARG A 73 -12.05 3.58 -2.15
CA ARG A 73 -12.79 2.61 -1.30
C ARG A 73 -14.19 2.34 -1.83
N LYS A 74 -14.90 3.37 -2.30
CA LYS A 74 -16.22 3.22 -2.92
C LYS A 74 -16.14 2.42 -4.22
N VAL A 75 -15.17 2.72 -5.09
CA VAL A 75 -14.93 1.94 -6.32
C VAL A 75 -14.64 0.49 -5.99
N GLN A 76 -13.72 0.22 -5.07
CA GLN A 76 -13.37 -1.13 -4.63
C GLN A 76 -14.60 -1.90 -4.12
N ALA A 77 -15.36 -1.31 -3.21
CA ALA A 77 -16.56 -1.95 -2.66
C ALA A 77 -17.60 -2.26 -3.74
N ASN A 78 -17.76 -1.38 -4.73
CA ASN A 78 -18.70 -1.59 -5.83
C ASN A 78 -18.25 -2.70 -6.78
N LEU A 79 -16.94 -2.85 -7.01
CA LEU A 79 -16.39 -3.93 -7.82
C LEU A 79 -16.62 -5.30 -7.17
N PHE A 80 -16.28 -5.45 -5.89
CA PHE A 80 -16.44 -6.74 -5.20
C PHE A 80 -17.89 -7.16 -4.95
N ARG A 81 -18.82 -6.19 -4.93
CA ARG A 81 -20.27 -6.43 -4.84
C ARG A 81 -20.90 -6.95 -6.14
N GLN A 82 -20.21 -6.86 -7.29
CA GLN A 82 -20.76 -7.39 -8.54
C GLN A 82 -20.90 -8.92 -8.47
N PRO A 83 -21.85 -9.50 -9.24
CA PRO A 83 -21.96 -10.94 -9.41
C PRO A 83 -20.65 -11.58 -9.88
N PHE A 84 -20.36 -12.80 -9.44
CA PHE A 84 -19.11 -13.50 -9.76
C PHE A 84 -18.81 -13.57 -11.27
N ALA A 85 -19.84 -13.77 -12.10
CA ALA A 85 -19.71 -13.81 -13.56
C ALA A 85 -19.17 -12.49 -14.14
N GLU A 86 -19.61 -11.36 -13.58
CA GLU A 86 -19.14 -10.02 -13.99
C GLU A 86 -17.74 -9.75 -13.47
N LYS A 87 -17.43 -10.20 -12.24
CA LYS A 87 -16.10 -10.05 -11.62
C LYS A 87 -14.99 -10.77 -12.40
N LYS A 88 -15.30 -11.94 -12.96
CA LYS A 88 -14.38 -12.74 -13.80
C LYS A 88 -14.24 -12.20 -15.23
N GLY A 89 -15.09 -11.23 -15.62
CA GLY A 89 -15.14 -10.66 -16.97
C GLY A 89 -14.11 -9.56 -17.25
N LYS A 90 -14.42 -8.69 -18.21
CA LYS A 90 -13.63 -7.49 -18.48
C LYS A 90 -13.84 -6.44 -17.40
N LEU A 91 -12.80 -6.19 -16.62
CA LEU A 91 -12.82 -5.18 -15.57
C LEU A 91 -12.37 -3.83 -16.13
N LEU A 92 -13.24 -2.83 -16.00
CA LEU A 92 -12.90 -1.40 -16.12
C LEU A 92 -12.04 -1.00 -17.34
N ASP A 93 -12.18 -1.69 -18.47
CA ASP A 93 -11.40 -1.50 -19.70
C ASP A 93 -9.88 -1.53 -19.50
N PHE A 94 -9.38 -2.25 -18.47
CA PHE A 94 -7.95 -2.49 -18.34
C PHE A 94 -7.43 -3.30 -19.54
N ALA A 95 -6.28 -2.90 -20.08
CA ALA A 95 -5.54 -3.71 -21.04
C ALA A 95 -5.18 -5.08 -20.42
N ALA A 96 -4.78 -6.04 -21.27
CA ALA A 96 -4.36 -7.37 -20.82
C ALA A 96 -3.41 -7.28 -19.61
N GLY A 97 -3.64 -8.12 -18.58
CA GLY A 97 -2.82 -8.15 -17.36
C GLY A 97 -3.56 -7.85 -16.06
N TYR A 98 -4.87 -7.56 -16.08
CA TYR A 98 -5.68 -7.65 -14.86
C TYR A 98 -6.12 -9.10 -14.64
N CYS A 99 -6.19 -9.53 -13.39
CA CYS A 99 -6.63 -10.87 -13.03
C CYS A 99 -7.52 -10.81 -11.78
N TYR A 100 -8.75 -11.33 -11.89
CA TYR A 100 -9.57 -11.63 -10.73
C TYR A 100 -9.21 -13.03 -10.22
N THR A 101 -8.91 -13.15 -8.94
CA THR A 101 -8.58 -14.41 -8.27
C THR A 101 -9.52 -14.66 -7.10
N TRP A 102 -9.96 -15.91 -6.96
CA TRP A 102 -10.62 -16.40 -5.75
C TRP A 102 -9.75 -17.50 -5.14
N GLY A 103 -9.49 -17.38 -3.85
CA GLY A 103 -8.61 -18.25 -3.10
C GLY A 103 -7.16 -18.23 -3.57
N THR A 104 -6.51 -19.38 -3.49
CA THR A 104 -5.11 -19.56 -3.89
C THR A 104 -5.07 -20.29 -5.23
N PRO A 105 -4.73 -19.61 -6.35
CA PRO A 105 -4.80 -20.23 -7.69
C PRO A 105 -3.90 -21.46 -7.85
N THR A 106 -2.85 -21.57 -7.04
CA THR A 106 -1.85 -22.66 -7.09
C THR A 106 -2.02 -23.70 -5.98
N ALA A 107 -3.13 -23.67 -5.23
CA ALA A 107 -3.35 -24.63 -4.17
C ALA A 107 -3.50 -26.07 -4.71
N THR A 108 -2.75 -27.00 -4.13
CA THR A 108 -2.85 -28.44 -4.40
C THR A 108 -3.62 -29.18 -3.31
N SER A 109 -3.91 -28.53 -2.18
CA SER A 109 -4.71 -29.06 -1.07
C SER A 109 -5.65 -28.02 -0.48
N LEU A 110 -6.67 -28.49 0.25
CA LEU A 110 -7.63 -27.61 0.94
C LEU A 110 -6.95 -26.71 1.99
N SER A 111 -5.89 -27.17 2.64
CA SER A 111 -5.13 -26.39 3.63
C SER A 111 -4.37 -25.21 3.04
N GLN A 112 -4.19 -25.19 1.71
CA GLN A 112 -3.53 -24.10 0.98
C GLN A 112 -4.53 -23.08 0.41
N LEU A 113 -5.84 -23.37 0.48
CA LEU A 113 -6.87 -22.45 -0.01
C LEU A 113 -7.01 -21.26 0.94
N SER A 114 -6.85 -20.06 0.40
CA SER A 114 -7.20 -18.82 1.09
C SER A 114 -8.70 -18.54 0.98
N TRP A 115 -9.31 -18.06 2.06
CA TRP A 115 -10.64 -17.43 1.97
C TRP A 115 -10.47 -15.96 1.60
N SER A 116 -10.24 -15.69 0.33
CA SER A 116 -10.03 -14.32 -0.17
C SER A 116 -10.40 -14.17 -1.63
N GLU A 117 -10.89 -13.00 -2.01
CA GLU A 117 -10.89 -12.53 -3.39
C GLU A 117 -9.90 -11.39 -3.58
N ALA A 118 -9.33 -11.29 -4.77
CA ALA A 118 -8.48 -10.19 -5.15
C ALA A 118 -8.67 -9.80 -6.61
N TYR A 119 -8.51 -8.50 -6.87
CA TYR A 119 -8.24 -7.97 -8.19
C TYR A 119 -6.78 -7.58 -8.27
N HIS A 120 -6.03 -8.20 -9.18
CA HIS A 120 -4.71 -7.75 -9.56
C HIS A 120 -4.87 -6.71 -10.66
N ILE A 121 -4.56 -5.46 -10.32
CA ILE A 121 -4.73 -4.30 -11.19
C ILE A 121 -3.37 -3.63 -11.39
N PRO A 122 -2.86 -3.54 -12.64
CA PRO A 122 -1.65 -2.78 -12.91
C PRO A 122 -1.87 -1.31 -12.57
N LEU A 123 -0.99 -0.76 -11.73
CA LEU A 123 -0.95 0.68 -11.40
C LEU A 123 -0.12 1.49 -12.39
N THR A 124 0.27 0.90 -13.52
CA THR A 124 0.91 1.64 -14.61
C THR A 124 -0.12 2.58 -15.24
N PRO A 125 0.23 3.86 -15.46
CA PRO A 125 -0.67 4.81 -16.11
C PRO A 125 -1.14 4.28 -17.46
N SER A 126 -2.46 4.17 -17.66
CA SER A 126 -3.01 3.81 -18.96
C SER A 126 -2.82 4.96 -19.94
N VAL A 127 -2.15 4.71 -21.06
CA VAL A 127 -2.11 5.64 -22.21
C VAL A 127 -3.44 5.67 -22.98
N VAL A 128 -4.34 4.71 -22.72
CA VAL A 128 -5.67 4.68 -23.32
C VAL A 128 -6.64 5.49 -22.47
N PRO A 129 -7.24 6.57 -23.00
CA PRO A 129 -8.26 7.32 -22.30
C PRO A 129 -9.49 6.46 -22.02
N THR A 130 -9.96 6.47 -20.78
CA THR A 130 -11.18 5.77 -20.37
C THR A 130 -12.31 6.75 -20.04
N LYS A 131 -13.54 6.36 -20.38
CA LYS A 131 -14.76 7.06 -19.93
C LYS A 131 -15.25 6.55 -18.57
N LEU A 132 -14.71 5.44 -18.10
CA LEU A 132 -15.16 4.81 -16.86
C LEU A 132 -14.66 5.60 -15.65
N ARG A 133 -15.61 6.15 -14.88
CA ARG A 133 -15.31 6.92 -13.66
C ARG A 133 -14.47 6.12 -12.67
N ALA A 134 -14.79 4.84 -12.49
CA ALA A 134 -14.06 3.95 -11.60
C ALA A 134 -12.58 3.79 -12.00
N ARG A 135 -12.30 3.63 -13.31
CA ARG A 135 -10.95 3.52 -13.83
C ARG A 135 -10.13 4.80 -13.57
N ARG A 136 -10.73 5.97 -13.81
CA ARG A 136 -10.10 7.27 -13.54
C ARG A 136 -9.68 7.45 -12.08
N VAL A 137 -10.51 7.01 -11.13
CA VAL A 137 -10.16 7.04 -9.71
C VAL A 137 -8.94 6.17 -9.41
N ILE A 138 -8.88 4.98 -10.01
CA ILE A 138 -7.73 4.07 -9.85
C ILE A 138 -6.47 4.69 -10.47
N ASP A 139 -6.56 5.27 -11.67
CA ASP A 139 -5.42 5.93 -12.34
C ASP A 139 -4.90 7.13 -11.53
N GLU A 140 -5.81 7.99 -11.07
CA GLU A 140 -5.46 9.14 -10.23
C GLU A 140 -4.72 8.69 -8.97
N TYR A 141 -5.23 7.66 -8.31
CA TYR A 141 -4.60 7.08 -7.13
C TYR A 141 -3.25 6.41 -7.44
N ALA A 142 -3.15 5.67 -8.53
CA ALA A 142 -1.93 5.02 -8.99
C ALA A 142 -0.80 6.03 -9.19
N MET A 143 -1.09 7.17 -9.83
CA MET A 143 -0.12 8.25 -10.01
C MET A 143 0.40 8.80 -8.67
N ARG A 144 -0.50 9.06 -7.71
CA ARG A 144 -0.11 9.61 -6.39
C ARG A 144 0.76 8.63 -5.61
N VAL A 145 0.40 7.35 -5.61
CA VAL A 145 1.18 6.33 -4.90
C VAL A 145 2.49 6.04 -5.60
N ALA A 146 2.57 6.11 -6.93
CA ALA A 146 3.83 5.99 -7.64
C ALA A 146 4.82 7.09 -7.23
N GLN A 147 4.37 8.35 -7.18
CA GLN A 147 5.18 9.48 -6.71
C GLN A 147 5.70 9.25 -5.29
N LEU A 148 4.81 8.91 -4.36
CA LEU A 148 5.18 8.59 -2.98
C LEU A 148 6.17 7.41 -2.90
N SER A 149 5.99 6.40 -3.74
CA SER A 149 6.88 5.23 -3.79
C SER A 149 8.28 5.61 -4.26
N TYR A 150 8.40 6.49 -5.26
CA TYR A 150 9.69 6.97 -5.75
C TYR A 150 10.42 7.82 -4.70
N GLU A 151 9.69 8.67 -3.97
CA GLU A 151 10.25 9.47 -2.87
C GLU A 151 10.81 8.58 -1.75
N LEU A 152 10.00 7.63 -1.26
CA LEU A 152 10.45 6.69 -0.22
C LEU A 152 11.60 5.81 -0.70
N ALA A 153 11.57 5.34 -1.95
CA ALA A 153 12.66 4.57 -2.53
C ALA A 153 13.96 5.37 -2.60
N GLY A 154 13.91 6.65 -2.97
CA GLY A 154 15.06 7.55 -2.97
C GLY A 154 15.67 7.70 -1.57
N ILE A 155 14.83 7.95 -0.56
CA ILE A 155 15.26 8.07 0.84
C ILE A 155 15.97 6.80 1.32
N LEU A 156 15.42 5.63 0.98
CA LEU A 156 16.02 4.35 1.33
C LEU A 156 17.32 4.08 0.56
N ALA A 157 17.40 4.47 -0.71
CA ALA A 157 18.58 4.30 -1.56
C ALA A 157 19.79 5.11 -1.07
N GLU A 158 19.58 6.37 -0.67
CA GLU A 158 20.62 7.25 -0.09
C GLU A 158 21.38 6.58 1.08
N ALA A 159 20.72 5.70 1.84
CA ALA A 159 21.33 5.00 2.96
C ALA A 159 22.38 3.94 2.53
N PHE A 160 22.31 3.47 1.29
CA PHE A 160 23.23 2.48 0.74
C PHE A 160 24.47 3.12 0.11
N GLU A 161 24.33 4.30 -0.50
CA GLU A 161 25.43 5.01 -1.17
C GLU A 161 26.43 5.63 -0.17
N GLY A 162 26.01 5.93 1.05
CA GLY A 162 26.87 6.51 2.09
C GLY A 162 27.89 5.57 2.76
N LYS A 163 27.96 4.29 2.38
CA LYS A 163 28.86 3.29 3.02
C LYS A 163 30.13 2.97 2.25
N GLU A 164 30.32 3.47 1.02
CA GLU A 164 31.45 3.06 0.17
C GLU A 164 32.67 4.03 0.21
N GLY A 165 32.67 5.01 1.12
CA GLY A 165 33.67 6.09 1.15
C GLY A 165 34.57 6.21 2.37
N ARG A 166 34.65 5.21 3.27
CA ARG A 166 35.48 5.31 4.48
C ARG A 166 36.33 4.06 4.73
N GLY A 167 37.19 3.76 3.77
CA GLY A 167 38.41 2.99 4.00
C GLY A 167 39.57 3.95 4.14
N ASP A 168 39.80 4.47 5.35
CA ASP A 168 41.05 5.12 5.70
C ASP A 168 42.14 4.04 5.69
N ILE A 169 43.10 4.16 4.78
CA ILE A 169 44.36 3.42 4.80
C ILE A 169 45.37 4.35 5.48
N ASP A 170 45.65 4.08 6.76
CA ASP A 170 46.93 4.41 7.38
C ASP A 170 47.97 3.32 7.01
#